data_AF-A0A847GPP3-F1
#
_entry.id   AF-A0A847GPP3-F1
#
_cell.length_a   1.000
_cell.length_b   1.000
_cell.length_c   1.000
_cell.angle_alpha   90.00
_cell.angle_beta   90.00
_cell.angle_gamma   90.00
#
_symmetry.space_group_name_H-M   'P 1'
#
loop_
_entity.id
_entity.type
_entity.pdbx_description
1 polymer ?
#
loop_
_entity_poly.entity_id
_entity_poly.type
_entity_poly.pdbx_seq_one_letter_code
_entity_poly.pdbx_strand_id
1 'polypeptide(L)' 'MRSNSLTAWQRHWFAGLVLSFAFMLAPPMAAGAADPTAALWFDRPARTFQQSLPLGNGRIGAMVFAGE' A
#
# COMPACT_ATOMS: atom_id res chain seq x y z
N MET A 1 6.84 11.00 -50.09
CA MET A 1 7.47 10.86 -48.75
C MET A 1 6.72 11.76 -47.77
N ARG A 2 5.81 11.22 -46.94
CA ARG A 2 5.13 12.01 -45.88
C ARG A 2 5.96 11.93 -44.61
N SER A 3 6.72 12.97 -44.29
CA SER A 3 7.33 13.10 -42.96
C SER A 3 6.24 13.55 -41.98
N ASN A 4 5.64 12.59 -41.27
CA ASN A 4 4.73 12.89 -40.18
C ASN A 4 5.54 13.13 -38.89
N SER A 5 6.21 14.28 -38.80
CA SER A 5 6.81 14.72 -37.55
C SER A 5 5.70 15.19 -36.62
N LEU A 6 5.27 14.32 -35.71
CA LEU A 6 4.41 14.70 -34.59
C LEU A 6 5.00 15.96 -33.95
N THR A 7 4.21 17.04 -33.93
CA THR A 7 4.65 18.32 -33.35
C THR A 7 5.12 18.09 -31.91
N ALA A 8 6.13 18.85 -31.46
CA ALA A 8 6.76 18.63 -30.15
C ALA A 8 5.75 18.55 -28.99
N TRP A 9 4.65 19.29 -29.10
CA TRP A 9 3.53 19.28 -28.16
C TRP A 9 2.77 17.94 -28.09
N GLN A 10 2.52 17.29 -29.23
CA GLN A 10 1.91 15.95 -29.26
C GLN A 10 2.80 14.91 -28.57
N ARG A 11 4.13 15.02 -28.72
CA ARG A 11 5.09 14.10 -28.10
C ARG A 11 5.03 14.13 -26.57
N HIS A 12 4.75 15.29 -25.96
CA HIS A 12 4.62 15.40 -24.50
C HIS A 12 3.35 14.74 -23.96
N TRP A 13 2.25 14.79 -24.71
CA TRP A 13 1.01 14.11 -24.33
C TRP A 13 1.09 12.60 -24.47
N PHE A 14 1.69 12.12 -25.57
CA PHE A 14 1.95 10.70 -25.73
C PHE A 14 2.94 10.18 -24.69
N ALA A 15 4.01 10.92 -24.39
CA ALA A 15 4.96 10.55 -23.34
C ALA A 15 4.28 10.49 -21.97
N GLY A 16 3.41 11.45 -21.64
CA GLY A 16 2.63 11.44 -20.39
C GLY A 16 1.70 10.23 -20.29
N LEU A 17 0.94 9.93 -21.35
CA LEU A 17 0.05 8.76 -21.38
C LEU A 17 0.80 7.43 -21.24
N VAL A 18 1.94 7.30 -21.92
CA VAL A 18 2.80 6.11 -21.80
C VAL A 18 3.34 5.99 -20.38
N LEU A 19 3.75 7.10 -19.73
CA LEU A 19 4.24 7.07 -18.36
C LEU A 19 3.15 6.68 -17.35
N SER A 20 1.95 7.23 -17.49
CA SER A 20 0.81 6.89 -16.63
C SER A 20 0.38 5.44 -16.80
N PHE A 21 0.35 4.94 -18.04
CA PHE A 21 0.03 3.54 -18.32
C PHE A 21 1.12 2.59 -17.78
N ALA A 22 2.39 2.96 -17.91
CA ALA A 22 3.51 2.19 -17.34
C ALA A 22 3.44 2.13 -15.80
N PHE A 23 3.04 3.23 -15.14
CA PHE A 23 2.82 3.24 -13.70
C PHE A 23 1.64 2.35 -13.26
N MET A 24 0.58 2.31 -14.08
CA MET A 24 -0.59 1.46 -13.81
C MET A 24 -0.33 -0.04 -14.05
N LEU A 25 0.56 -0.39 -14.98
CA LEU A 25 1.01 -1.77 -15.21
C LEU A 25 2.15 -2.21 -14.29
N ALA A 26 2.62 -1.36 -13.38
CA ALA A 26 3.65 -1.74 -12.44
C ALA A 26 3.15 -2.91 -11.58
N PRO A 27 3.92 -4.01 -11.45
CA PRO A 27 3.53 -5.11 -10.58
C PRO A 27 3.43 -4.59 -9.15
N PRO A 28 2.45 -5.07 -8.36
CA PRO A 28 2.40 -4.73 -6.94
C PRO A 28 3.73 -5.13 -6.31
N MET A 29 4.35 -4.22 -5.55
CA MET A 29 5.49 -4.59 -4.71
C MET A 29 5.00 -5.70 -3.79
N ALA A 30 5.60 -6.89 -3.93
CA ALA A 30 5.30 -8.00 -3.05
C ALA A 30 5.67 -7.57 -1.63
N ALA A 31 4.66 -7.45 -0.77
CA ALA A 31 4.90 -7.39 0.66
C ALA A 31 5.60 -8.71 1.04
N GLY A 32 6.77 -8.61 1.67
CA GLY A 32 7.48 -9.80 2.17
C GLY A 32 6.54 -10.65 3.02
N ALA A 33 6.65 -11.97 2.90
CA ALA A 33 5.87 -12.89 3.71
C ALA A 33 6.07 -12.52 5.20
N ALA A 34 4.96 -12.34 5.92
CA ALA A 34 5.02 -12.06 7.34
C ALA A 34 5.74 -13.22 8.05
N ASP A 35 6.75 -12.91 8.85
CA ASP A 35 7.41 -13.90 9.67
C ASP A 35 6.38 -14.49 10.66
N PRO A 36 6.11 -15.80 10.63
CA PRO A 36 5.14 -16.41 11.53
C PRO A 36 5.52 -16.24 13.01
N THR A 37 6.79 -16.01 13.33
CA THR A 37 7.25 -15.72 14.70
C THR A 37 7.02 -14.27 15.12
N ALA A 38 6.70 -13.37 14.18
CA ALA A 38 6.36 -11.98 14.45
C ALA A 38 4.86 -11.75 14.76
N ALA A 39 4.11 -12.82 15.03
CA ALA A 39 2.71 -12.75 15.42
C ALA A 39 2.55 -13.00 16.94
N LEU A 40 1.76 -12.14 17.60
CA LEU A 40 1.28 -12.39 18.96
C LEU A 40 -0.15 -12.96 18.92
N TRP A 41 -0.34 -14.11 19.56
CA TRP A 41 -1.64 -14.79 19.68
C TRP A 41 -2.09 -14.83 21.14
N PHE A 42 -3.39 -14.66 21.35
CA PHE A 42 -4.02 -14.69 22.68
C PHE A 42 -5.23 -15.62 22.64
N ASP A 43 -5.47 -16.35 23.74
CA ASP A 43 -6.56 -17.33 23.85
C ASP A 43 -7.91 -16.70 24.24
N ARG A 44 -7.93 -15.42 24.63
CA ARG A 44 -9.11 -14.74 25.18
C ARG A 44 -9.15 -13.27 24.74
N PRO A 45 -10.34 -12.67 24.63
CA PRO A 45 -10.46 -11.23 24.43
C PRO A 45 -9.98 -10.45 25.66
N ALA A 46 -9.54 -9.22 25.45
CA ALA A 46 -9.09 -8.34 26.52
C ALA A 46 -10.29 -7.84 27.34
N ARG A 47 -10.18 -7.81 28.67
CA ARG A 47 -11.23 -7.25 29.56
C ARG A 47 -10.87 -5.88 30.12
N THR A 48 -9.60 -5.49 30.02
CA THR A 48 -9.10 -4.20 30.52
C THR A 48 -8.15 -3.59 29.49
N PHE A 49 -7.94 -2.28 29.59
CA PHE A 49 -7.04 -1.53 28.70
C PHE A 49 -5.61 -2.10 28.68
N GLN A 50 -5.09 -2.52 29.83
CA GLN A 50 -3.75 -3.12 29.96
C GLN A 50 -3.61 -4.47 29.25
N GLN A 51 -4.72 -5.15 28.94
CA GLN A 51 -4.75 -6.43 28.25
C GLN A 51 -4.97 -6.28 26.73
N SER A 52 -5.28 -5.08 26.25
CA SER A 52 -5.57 -4.82 24.85
C SER A 52 -4.31 -4.82 23.98
N LEU A 53 -4.47 -5.10 22.69
CA LEU A 53 -3.36 -5.05 21.74
C LEU A 53 -3.16 -3.61 21.24
N PRO A 54 -2.01 -2.96 21.53
CA PRO A 54 -1.71 -1.64 21.02
C PRO A 54 -1.30 -1.70 19.55
N LEU A 55 -1.89 -0.82 18.74
CA LEU A 55 -1.52 -0.60 17.35
C LEU A 55 -1.28 0.90 17.13
N GLY A 56 -0.37 1.25 16.21
CA GLY A 56 -0.14 2.65 15.86
C GLY A 56 0.86 2.83 14.73
N ASN A 57 0.85 4.02 14.13
CA ASN A 57 1.75 4.43 13.05
C ASN A 57 2.64 5.63 13.42
N GLY A 58 2.80 5.88 14.72
CA GLY A 58 3.56 7.03 15.24
C GLY A 58 2.80 8.36 15.26
N ARG A 59 1.62 8.45 14.60
CA ARG A 59 0.75 9.65 14.67
C ARG A 59 -0.56 9.36 15.38
N ILE A 60 -1.17 8.22 15.08
CA ILE A 60 -2.38 7.74 15.74
C ILE A 60 -2.16 6.34 16.29
N GLY A 61 -2.88 6.03 17.37
CA GLY A 61 -2.90 4.73 17.99
C GLY A 61 -4.31 4.22 18.24
N ALA A 62 -4.45 2.91 18.33
CA ALA A 62 -5.69 2.21 18.66
C ALA A 62 -5.38 1.06 19.63
N MET A 63 -6.36 0.73 20.46
CA MET A 63 -6.31 -0.42 21.36
C MET A 63 -7.39 -1.43 20.94
N VAL A 64 -6.99 -2.68 20.67
CA VAL A 64 -7.90 -3.73 20.19
C VAL A 64 -8.26 -4.67 21.34
N PHE A 65 -9.56 -4.85 21.61
CA PHE A 65 -10.08 -5.72 22.67
C PHE A 65 -10.58 -7.08 22.17
N ALA A 66 -10.65 -7.27 20.85
CA ALA A 66 -11.10 -8.48 20.15
C ALA A 66 -12.62 -8.82 20.23
N GLY A 67 -13.46 -7.95 20.78
CA GLY A 67 -14.92 -8.16 20.82
C GLY A 67 -15.32 -9.41 21.62
N GLU A 68 -16.62 -9.70 21.67
CA GLU A 68 -17.16 -10.97 22.18
C GLU A 68 -17.64 -11.87 21.04
#